data_AF-A0A7D5ZFC3-F1
#
_entry.id   AF-A0A7D5ZFC3-F1
#
_cell.length_a   1.000
_cell.length_b   1.000
_cell.length_c   1.000
_cell.angle_alpha   90.00
_cell.angle_beta   90.00
_cell.angle_gamma   90.00
#
_symmetry.space_group_name_H-M   'P 1'
#
loop_
_entity.id
_entity.type
_entity.pdbx_description
1 polymer ?
#
loop_
_entity_poly.entity_id
_entity_poly.type
_entity_poly.pdbx_seq_one_letter_code
_entity_poly.pdbx_strand_id
1 'polypeptide(L)' 'MRDPKRNPIPGDIVLRWGSTRTVTAIEKNSNGTTTRVFYDGNSCSIGAWRAWTKTDATVKHAAGQAE' A
#
# COMPACT_ATOMS: atom_id res chain seq x y z
N MET A 1 6.34 -13.84 3.88
CA MET A 1 5.01 -13.20 3.74
C MET A 1 5.23 -11.74 3.32
N ARG A 2 4.60 -11.27 2.24
CA ARG A 2 4.72 -9.86 1.83
C ARG A 2 3.94 -8.99 2.82
N ASP A 3 4.51 -7.85 3.22
CA ASP A 3 3.81 -6.87 4.04
C ASP A 3 3.31 -5.70 3.17
N PRO A 4 1.99 -5.53 2.97
CA PRO A 4 1.40 -4.42 2.22
C PRO A 4 1.81 -3.02 2.72
N LYS A 5 2.17 -2.90 4.00
CA LYS A 5 2.62 -1.63 4.59
C LYS A 5 4.00 -1.23 4.06
N ARG A 6 4.88 -2.20 3.85
CA ARG A 6 6.24 -1.99 3.34
C ARG A 6 6.36 -2.13 1.83
N ASN A 7 5.64 -3.06 1.22
CA ASN A 7 5.67 -3.33 -0.21
C ASN A 7 4.24 -3.50 -0.76
N PRO A 8 3.50 -2.40 -0.95
CA PRO A 8 2.13 -2.45 -1.46
C PRO A 8 2.10 -2.92 -2.92
N ILE A 9 1.03 -3.63 -3.26
CA ILE A 9 0.67 -3.98 -4.64
C ILE A 9 -0.81 -3.69 -4.88
N PRO A 10 -1.24 -3.58 -6.15
CA PRO A 10 -2.66 -3.43 -6.48
C PRO A 10 -3.52 -4.53 -5.84
N GLY A 11 -4.62 -4.13 -5.22
CA GLY A 11 -5.55 -4.98 -4.49
C GLY A 11 -5.36 -4.97 -2.98
N ASP A 12 -4.25 -4.44 -2.45
CA ASP A 12 -4.07 -4.35 -1.00
C ASP A 12 -5.05 -3.40 -0.34
N ILE A 13 -5.53 -3.78 0.84
CA ILE A 13 -6.44 -2.97 1.64
C ILE A 13 -5.84 -2.77 3.02
N VAL A 14 -5.61 -1.52 3.40
CA VAL A 14 -5.05 -1.14 4.71
C VAL A 14 -6.01 -0.20 5.44
N LEU A 15 -6.37 -0.54 6.67
CA LEU A 15 -7.22 0.28 7.55
C LEU A 15 -6.36 0.97 8.60
N ARG A 16 -6.58 2.27 8.84
CA ARG A 16 -5.98 3.01 9.95
C ARG A 16 -6.97 4.04 10.48
N TRP A 17 -7.24 4.02 11.79
CA TRP A 17 -8.17 4.94 12.47
C TRP A 17 -9.50 5.15 11.73
N GLY A 18 -10.11 4.07 11.23
CA GLY A 18 -11.37 4.13 10.48
C GLY A 18 -11.24 4.55 9.02
N SER A 19 -10.07 5.01 8.57
CA SER A 19 -9.77 5.30 7.16
C SER A 19 -9.21 4.07 6.46
N THR A 20 -9.91 3.60 5.43
CA THR A 20 -9.44 2.50 4.58
C THR A 20 -8.74 3.06 3.36
N ARG A 21 -7.59 2.49 3.00
CA ARG A 21 -6.91 2.75 1.75
C ARG A 21 -6.82 1.48 0.91
N THR A 22 -7.36 1.53 -0.30
CA THR A 22 -7.30 0.44 -1.28
C THR A 22 -6.27 0.77 -2.33
N VAL A 23 -5.18 0.02 -2.39
CA VAL A 23 -4.12 0.22 -3.39
C VAL A 23 -4.67 -0.20 -4.76
N THR A 24 -4.71 0.72 -5.70
CA THR A 24 -5.21 0.48 -7.06
C THR A 24 -4.08 0.33 -8.08
N ALA A 25 -2.95 1.01 -7.85
CA ALA A 25 -1.77 0.94 -8.71
C ALA A 25 -0.50 1.28 -7.93
N ILE A 26 0.64 0.90 -8.48
CA ILE A 26 1.96 1.34 -8.02
C ILE A 26 2.78 1.82 -9.21
N GLU A 27 3.55 2.88 -8.99
CA GLU A 27 4.56 3.33 -9.94
C GLU A 27 5.93 2.86 -9.47
N LYS A 28 6.75 2.42 -10.41
CA LYS A 28 8.13 2.00 -10.17
C LYS A 28 9.08 2.83 -11.02
N ASN A 29 10.26 3.10 -10.49
CA ASN A 29 11.35 3.69 -11.28
C ASN A 29 11.96 2.66 -12.23
N SER A 30 12.91 3.10 -13.06
CA SER A 30 13.65 2.26 -14.02
C SER A 30 14.35 1.05 -13.39
N ASN A 31 14.67 1.12 -12.10
CA ASN A 31 15.31 0.04 -11.35
C ASN A 31 14.31 -0.92 -10.70
N GLY A 32 13.00 -0.75 -10.95
CA GLY A 32 11.95 -1.60 -10.40
C GLY A 32 11.53 -1.26 -8.97
N THR A 33 12.05 -0.18 -8.39
CA THR A 33 11.71 0.26 -7.03
C THR A 33 10.43 1.08 -7.04
N THR A 34 9.46 0.72 -6.19
CA THR A 34 8.21 1.48 -6.02
C THR A 34 8.49 2.89 -5.53
N THR A 35 8.06 3.90 -6.28
CA THR A 35 8.21 5.33 -5.95
C THR A 35 6.92 5.94 -5.45
N ARG A 36 5.77 5.52 -6.02
CA ARG A 36 4.45 6.08 -5.74
C ARG A 36 3.42 4.97 -5.59
N VAL A 37 2.44 5.20 -4.71
CA VAL A 37 1.32 4.31 -4.43
C VAL A 37 0.04 5.07 -4.75
N PHE A 38 -0.85 4.47 -5.52
CA PHE A 38 -2.16 5.01 -5.85
C PHE A 38 -3.22 4.27 -5.04
N TYR A 39 -4.13 5.02 -4.42
CA TYR A 39 -5.20 4.47 -3.58
C TYR A 39 -6.43 5.37 -3.65
N ASP A 40 -7.62 4.80 -3.76
CA ASP A 40 -8.91 5.52 -3.71
C ASP A 40 -8.93 6.84 -4.52
N GLY A 41 -8.42 6.80 -5.75
CA GLY A 41 -8.33 7.96 -6.65
C GLY A 41 -7.25 9.00 -6.29
N ASN A 42 -6.51 8.79 -5.19
CA ASN A 42 -5.40 9.61 -4.72
C ASN A 42 -4.04 8.92 -4.97
N SER A 43 -2.95 9.65 -4.74
CA SER A 43 -1.61 9.06 -4.74
C SER A 43 -0.70 9.69 -3.70
N CYS A 44 0.29 8.92 -3.22
CA CYS A 44 1.38 9.44 -2.41
C CYS A 44 2.69 8.72 -2.70
N SER A 45 3.81 9.32 -2.28
CA SER A 45 5.11 8.64 -2.38
C SER A 45 5.16 7.40 -1.49
N ILE A 46 6.01 6.42 -1.83
CA ILE A 46 6.17 5.21 -1.03
C ILE A 46 6.61 5.52 0.43
N GLY A 47 7.34 6.61 0.64
CA GLY A 47 7.72 7.09 1.97
C GLY A 47 6.52 7.56 2.77
N ALA A 48 5.64 8.37 2.16
CA ALA A 48 4.41 8.83 2.78
C ALA A 48 3.43 7.67 3.06
N TRP A 49 3.33 6.69 2.15
CA TRP A 49 2.57 5.47 2.37
C TRP A 49 3.06 4.74 3.62
N ARG A 50 4.36 4.41 3.67
CA ARG A 50 4.97 3.69 4.80
C ARG A 50 4.80 4.43 6.11
N ALA A 51 4.99 5.74 6.12
CA ALA A 51 4.79 6.58 7.29
C ALA A 51 3.34 6.54 7.78
N TRP A 52 2.37 6.65 6.86
CA TRP A 52 0.96 6.52 7.18
C TRP A 52 0.63 5.13 7.73
N THR A 53 1.16 4.06 7.14
CA THR A 53 0.90 2.68 7.58
C THR A 53 1.70 2.23 8.80
N LYS A 54 2.60 3.06 9.36
CA LYS A 54 3.50 2.64 10.46
C LYS A 54 2.78 2.49 11.79
N THR A 55 1.81 3.35 12.06
CA THR A 55 1.15 3.47 13.37
C THR A 55 -0.33 3.13 13.25
N ASP A 56 -0.79 2.15 14.02
CA ASP A 56 -2.20 1.72 14.10
C ASP A 56 -2.84 1.32 12.77
N ALA A 57 -2.01 0.91 11.79
CA ALA A 57 -2.50 0.43 10.51
C ALA A 57 -2.54 -1.10 10.46
N THR A 58 -3.73 -1.62 10.16
CA THR A 58 -4.02 -3.04 10.01
C THR A 58 -4.20 -3.37 8.53
N VAL A 59 -3.51 -4.41 8.08
CA VAL A 59 -3.73 -4.98 6.75
C VAL A 59 -5.04 -5.76 6.79
N LYS A 60 -6.04 -5.35 6.01
CA LYS A 60 -7.34 -6.02 5.90
C LYS A 60 -7.32 -7.07 4.81
N HIS A 61 -6.62 -6.79 3.72
CA HIS A 61 -6.40 -7.74 2.64
C HIS A 61 -5.00 -7.53 2.05
N ALA A 62 -4.27 -8.62 1.87
CA ALA A 62 -3.00 -8.64 1.18
C ALA A 62 -3.19 -9.37 -0.15
N ALA A 63 -3.24 -8.62 -1.25
CA ALA A 63 -3.43 -9.20 -2.58
C ALA A 63 -2.27 -10.16 -2.91
N GLY A 64 -2.51 -11.21 -3.68
CA GLY A 64 -1.46 -12.17 -4.07
C GLY A 64 -0.94 -13.06 -2.93
N GLN A 65 -1.62 -13.09 -1.78
CA GLN A 65 -1.58 -14.25 -0.90
C GLN A 65 -2.60 -15.25 -1.45
N ALA A 66 -2.11 -16.27 -2.15
CA ALA A 66 -2.94 -17.39 -2.57
C ALA A 66 -3.57 -18.06 -1.32
N GLU A 67 -4.83 -18.45 -1.48
CA GLU A 67 -5.50 -19.50 -0.69
C GLU A 67 -4.67 -20.79 -0.66
#